data_AF-A8S8T1-F1
#
_entry.id   AF-A8S8T1-F1
#
_cell.length_a   1.000
_cell.length_b   1.000
_cell.length_c   1.000
_cell.angle_alpha   90.00
_cell.angle_beta   90.00
_cell.angle_gamma   90.00
#
_symmetry.space_group_name_H-M   'P 1'
#
loop_
_entity.id
_entity.type
_entity.pdbx_description
1 polymer ?
#
loop_
_entity_poly.entity_id
_entity_poly.type
_entity_poly.pdbx_seq_one_letter_code
_entity_poly.pdbx_strand_id
1 'polypeptide(L)'
;MRDSELQIDRNCHVLYSTPCKKEILAKIALHYPEAEWETVWEKVQRQYAVFLSDWRTDLGGKKNFHNGVGGTYDCIAIMCYYDVCRDVTTFREIEEMEEKLILPTFRKLKFVDCNKPFWRKLMYKAFVRAKSGCDKWHDYEMTVAPYEKN
;
A
#
# COMPACT_ATOMS: atom_id res chain seq x y z
N MET A 1 16.93 4.18 -11.64
CA MET A 1 17.17 2.77 -12.06
C MET A 1 15.87 2.11 -12.49
N ARG A 2 15.93 1.10 -13.37
CA ARG A 2 14.71 0.37 -13.77
C ARG A 2 14.21 -0.47 -12.61
N ASP A 3 12.90 -0.60 -12.48
CA ASP A 3 12.27 -1.40 -11.40
C ASP A 3 12.72 -2.88 -11.43
N SER A 4 13.11 -3.41 -12.60
CA SER A 4 13.67 -4.76 -12.76
C SER A 4 15.08 -4.92 -12.19
N GLU A 5 15.83 -3.82 -12.07
CA GLU A 5 17.22 -3.81 -11.58
C GLU A 5 17.29 -3.69 -10.06
N LEU A 6 16.18 -3.33 -9.41
CA LEU A 6 16.11 -3.26 -7.96
C LEU A 6 16.27 -4.66 -7.35
N GLN A 7 17.26 -4.78 -6.46
CA GLN A 7 17.63 -6.03 -5.80
C GLN A 7 16.76 -6.25 -4.57
N ILE A 8 15.72 -7.07 -4.74
CA ILE A 8 14.85 -7.56 -3.66
C ILE A 8 14.67 -9.06 -3.84
N ASP A 9 14.37 -9.80 -2.77
CA ASP A 9 13.97 -11.20 -2.90
C ASP A 9 12.58 -11.29 -3.53
N ARG A 10 12.53 -11.52 -4.85
CA ARG A 10 11.29 -11.60 -5.64
C ARG A 10 10.51 -12.89 -5.39
N ASN A 11 11.01 -13.83 -4.58
CA ASN A 11 10.27 -15.02 -4.18
C ASN A 11 9.22 -14.72 -3.11
N CYS A 12 9.48 -13.73 -2.25
CA CYS A 12 8.61 -13.35 -1.13
C CYS A 12 8.13 -11.90 -1.21
N HIS A 13 8.92 -11.00 -1.81
CA HIS A 13 8.60 -9.58 -1.90
C HIS A 13 8.13 -9.14 -3.28
N VAL A 14 7.41 -8.01 -3.30
CA VAL A 14 6.90 -7.38 -4.51
C VAL A 14 7.27 -5.91 -4.54
N LEU A 15 7.08 -5.30 -5.70
CA LEU A 15 7.22 -3.85 -5.85
C LEU A 15 5.90 -3.15 -5.51
N TYR A 16 6.03 -1.89 -5.16
CA TYR A 16 4.93 -0.92 -5.14
C TYR A 16 4.18 -0.88 -6.48
N SER A 17 2.95 -0.38 -6.43
CA SER A 17 2.05 -0.24 -7.56
C SER A 17 2.45 0.90 -8.49
N THR A 18 2.01 0.81 -9.75
CA THR A 18 2.20 1.91 -10.72
C THR A 18 1.57 3.23 -10.27
N PRO A 19 0.35 3.26 -9.68
CA PRO A 19 -0.19 4.47 -9.06
C PRO A 19 0.69 5.05 -7.95
N CYS A 20 1.21 4.22 -7.05
CA CYS A 20 2.10 4.68 -5.97
C CYS A 20 3.38 5.31 -6.52
N LYS A 21 4.04 4.65 -7.49
CA LYS A 21 5.20 5.19 -8.19
C LYS A 21 4.91 6.57 -8.79
N LYS A 22 3.75 6.74 -9.44
CA LYS A 22 3.35 8.03 -10.04
C LYS A 22 3.19 9.14 -9.00
N GLU A 23 2.57 8.84 -7.85
CA GLU A 23 2.43 9.83 -6.78
C GLU A 23 3.78 10.21 -6.18
N ILE A 24 4.69 9.25 -5.93
CA ILE A 24 6.03 9.55 -5.42
C ILE A 24 6.81 10.42 -6.42
N LEU A 25 6.83 10.06 -7.71
CA LEU A 25 7.51 10.85 -8.74
C LEU A 25 6.93 12.26 -8.85
N ALA A 26 5.61 12.42 -8.74
CA ALA A 26 4.97 13.73 -8.75
C ALA A 26 5.40 14.60 -7.55
N LYS A 27 5.59 14.00 -6.38
CA LYS A 27 6.07 14.73 -5.19
C LYS A 27 7.56 15.03 -5.24
N ILE A 28 8.38 14.13 -5.76
CA ILE A 28 9.79 14.43 -6.07
C ILE A 28 9.87 15.62 -7.03
N ALA A 29 9.07 15.62 -8.08
CA ALA A 29 9.02 16.71 -9.05
C ALA A 29 8.56 18.05 -8.47
N LEU A 30 7.75 18.03 -7.40
CA LEU A 30 7.29 19.21 -6.69
C LEU A 30 8.40 19.85 -5.84
N HIS A 31 9.27 19.04 -5.23
CA HIS A 31 10.21 19.52 -4.21
C HIS A 31 11.65 19.69 -4.70
N TYR A 32 12.04 18.98 -5.77
CA TYR A 32 13.41 18.97 -6.28
C TYR A 32 13.47 19.53 -7.71
N PRO A 33 14.60 20.14 -8.12
CA PRO A 33 14.79 20.54 -9.51
C PRO A 33 14.93 19.32 -10.42
N GLU A 34 14.58 19.47 -11.70
CA GLU A 34 14.54 18.38 -12.68
C GLU A 34 15.84 17.56 -12.76
N ALA A 35 17.00 18.22 -12.63
CA ALA A 35 18.31 17.58 -12.64
C ALA A 35 18.51 16.55 -11.50
N GLU A 36 17.72 16.64 -10.43
CA GLU A 36 17.82 15.77 -9.25
C GLU A 36 16.77 14.65 -9.22
N TRP A 37 15.72 14.71 -10.06
CA TRP A 37 14.56 13.80 -9.96
C TRP A 37 14.95 12.32 -10.00
N GLU A 38 15.75 11.92 -10.98
CA GLU A 38 16.22 10.53 -11.11
C GLU A 38 17.09 10.11 -9.92
N THR A 39 17.94 11.00 -9.42
CA THR A 39 18.81 10.70 -8.28
C THR A 39 18.00 10.50 -6.99
N VAL A 40 17.01 11.36 -6.75
CA VAL A 40 16.12 11.24 -5.58
C VAL A 40 15.28 9.98 -5.70
N TRP A 41 14.72 9.70 -6.89
CA TRP A 41 13.95 8.48 -7.13
C TRP A 41 14.79 7.21 -6.90
N GLU A 42 16.03 7.19 -7.36
CA GLU A 42 16.94 6.08 -7.08
C GLU A 42 17.23 5.89 -5.60
N LYS A 43 17.36 6.97 -4.82
CA LYS A 43 17.49 6.88 -3.36
C LYS A 43 16.26 6.24 -2.74
N VAL A 44 15.05 6.63 -3.15
CA VAL A 44 13.80 6.01 -2.70
C VAL A 44 13.75 4.52 -3.03
N GLN A 45 14.14 4.14 -4.26
CA GLN A 45 14.19 2.73 -4.65
C GLN A 45 15.20 1.93 -3.82
N ARG A 46 16.40 2.47 -3.57
CA ARG A 46 17.41 1.81 -2.73
C ARG A 46 16.93 1.66 -1.28
N GLN A 47 16.30 2.70 -0.73
CA GLN A 47 15.71 2.66 0.60
C GLN A 47 14.63 1.58 0.71
N TYR A 48 13.83 1.39 -0.35
CA TYR A 48 12.85 0.31 -0.41
C TYR A 48 13.48 -1.08 -0.32
N ALA A 49 14.60 -1.32 -1.00
CA ALA A 49 15.33 -2.58 -0.85
C ALA A 49 15.90 -2.75 0.58
N VAL A 50 16.36 -1.67 1.22
CA VAL A 50 16.83 -1.69 2.61
C VAL A 50 15.69 -2.09 3.56
N PHE A 51 14.53 -1.44 3.47
CA PHE A 51 13.38 -1.76 4.32
C PHE A 51 12.89 -3.20 4.12
N LEU A 52 12.94 -3.72 2.89
CA LEU A 52 12.56 -5.11 2.62
C LEU A 52 13.59 -6.13 3.09
N SER A 53 14.87 -5.76 3.24
CA SER A 53 15.92 -6.71 3.64
C SER A 53 15.73 -7.28 5.05
N ASP A 54 15.05 -6.55 5.93
CA ASP A 54 14.69 -6.97 7.29
C ASP A 54 13.18 -7.26 7.42
N TRP A 55 12.44 -7.28 6.31
CA TRP A 55 10.99 -7.51 6.34
C TRP A 55 10.66 -9.01 6.36
N ARG A 56 9.51 -9.34 6.95
CA ARG A 56 8.99 -10.71 6.99
C ARG A 56 8.81 -11.28 5.57
N THR A 57 9.25 -12.53 5.38
CA THR A 57 9.21 -13.25 4.09
C THR A 57 8.04 -14.23 3.96
N ASP A 58 7.29 -14.44 5.04
CA ASP A 58 6.19 -15.40 5.15
C ASP A 58 4.80 -14.79 4.88
N LEU A 59 4.73 -13.49 4.58
CA LEU A 59 3.48 -12.75 4.36
C LEU A 59 2.83 -13.00 3.00
N GLY A 60 3.36 -13.91 2.18
CA GLY A 60 2.74 -14.38 0.94
C GLY A 60 2.91 -13.49 -0.29
N GLY A 61 3.43 -12.27 -0.14
CA GLY A 61 3.72 -11.36 -1.26
C GLY A 61 2.56 -11.26 -2.26
N LYS A 62 2.81 -11.52 -3.56
CA LYS A 62 1.78 -11.52 -4.63
C LYS A 62 0.55 -12.39 -4.34
N LYS A 63 0.65 -13.39 -3.46
CA LYS A 63 -0.45 -14.30 -3.11
C LYS A 63 -1.31 -13.79 -1.95
N ASN A 64 -0.90 -12.71 -1.28
CA ASN A 64 -1.63 -12.06 -0.21
C ASN A 64 -2.37 -10.82 -0.75
N PHE A 65 -3.59 -10.58 -0.26
CA PHE A 65 -4.44 -9.48 -0.67
C PHE A 65 -4.12 -8.15 0.05
N HIS A 66 -3.52 -8.21 1.24
CA HIS A 66 -2.96 -7.05 1.96
C HIS A 66 -1.51 -6.76 1.53
N ASN A 67 -0.72 -7.83 1.41
CA ASN A 67 0.71 -7.77 1.09
C ASN A 67 0.99 -8.03 -0.41
N GLY A 68 0.02 -7.73 -1.28
CA GLY A 68 0.18 -7.79 -2.73
C GLY A 68 0.77 -6.50 -3.31
N VAL A 69 0.76 -6.36 -4.64
CA VAL A 69 1.06 -5.07 -5.29
C VAL A 69 -0.04 -4.07 -4.89
N GLY A 70 0.33 -2.96 -4.29
CA GLY A 70 -0.61 -2.10 -3.54
C GLY A 70 -0.37 -2.22 -2.03
N GLY A 71 -1.40 -1.90 -1.24
CA GLY A 71 -1.48 -2.21 0.19
C GLY A 71 -0.19 -1.92 0.95
N THR A 72 0.35 -2.93 1.63
CA THR A 72 1.57 -2.82 2.44
C THR A 72 2.79 -2.33 1.65
N TYR A 73 2.98 -2.79 0.41
CA TYR A 73 4.17 -2.44 -0.36
C TYR A 73 4.09 -1.00 -0.90
N ASP A 74 2.90 -0.47 -1.15
CA ASP A 74 2.71 0.95 -1.42
C ASP A 74 3.00 1.79 -0.16
N CYS A 75 2.54 1.35 1.02
CA CYS A 75 2.87 2.00 2.28
C CYS A 75 4.39 2.03 2.53
N ILE A 76 5.10 0.90 2.32
CA ILE A 76 6.56 0.83 2.46
C ILE A 76 7.23 1.84 1.51
N ALA A 77 6.80 1.93 0.25
CA ALA A 77 7.36 2.87 -0.71
C ALA A 77 7.11 4.34 -0.33
N ILE A 78 5.92 4.66 0.18
CA ILE A 78 5.61 6.00 0.71
C ILE A 78 6.50 6.32 1.92
N MET A 79 6.74 5.35 2.81
CA MET A 79 7.65 5.53 3.94
C MET A 79 9.11 5.69 3.49
N CYS A 80 9.53 5.03 2.41
CA CYS A 80 10.85 5.24 1.81
C CYS A 80 10.98 6.65 1.23
N TYR A 81 9.93 7.13 0.55
CA TYR A 81 9.87 8.52 0.08
C TYR A 81 9.97 9.50 1.25
N TYR A 82 9.19 9.30 2.33
CA TYR A 82 9.27 10.12 3.52
C TYR A 82 10.67 10.13 4.15
N ASP A 83 11.33 8.97 4.22
CA ASP A 83 12.66 8.88 4.80
C ASP A 83 13.72 9.63 3.97
N VAL A 84 13.66 9.50 2.65
CA VAL A 84 14.59 10.15 1.71
C VAL A 84 14.32 11.66 1.57
N CYS A 85 13.06 12.07 1.60
CA CYS A 85 12.60 13.44 1.34
C CYS A 85 12.13 14.17 2.60
N ARG A 86 12.54 13.68 3.78
CA ARG A 86 12.03 14.12 5.10
C ARG A 86 12.05 15.64 5.31
N ASP A 87 13.08 16.31 4.82
CA ASP A 87 13.28 17.75 5.02
C ASP A 87 12.29 18.62 4.23
N VAL A 88 11.67 18.06 3.19
CA VAL A 88 10.73 18.76 2.30
C VAL A 88 9.31 18.19 2.38
N THR A 89 9.14 17.02 3.00
CA THR A 89 7.86 16.31 3.10
C THR A 89 7.18 16.57 4.44
N THR A 90 5.87 16.85 4.39
CA THR A 90 5.03 16.98 5.59
C THR A 90 4.18 15.73 5.82
N PHE A 91 3.69 15.53 7.03
CA PHE A 91 2.74 14.45 7.32
C PHE A 91 1.46 14.56 6.46
N ARG A 92 0.96 15.79 6.28
CA ARG A 92 -0.21 16.06 5.42
C ARG A 92 0.01 15.58 3.99
N GLU A 93 1.21 15.77 3.45
CA GLU A 93 1.54 15.29 2.10
C GLU A 93 1.49 13.76 2.00
N ILE A 94 1.97 13.05 3.02
CA ILE A 94 1.90 11.59 3.08
C ILE A 94 0.43 11.12 3.13
N GLU A 95 -0.41 11.75 3.94
CA GLU A 95 -1.85 11.48 3.98
C GLU A 95 -2.50 11.70 2.60
N GLU A 96 -2.19 12.81 1.92
CA GLU A 96 -2.73 13.10 0.58
C GLU A 96 -2.31 12.05 -0.46
N MET A 97 -1.07 11.57 -0.39
CA MET A 97 -0.60 10.49 -1.27
C MET A 97 -1.39 9.20 -1.02
N GLU A 98 -1.57 8.81 0.24
CA GLU A 98 -2.34 7.63 0.61
C GLU A 98 -3.82 7.76 0.17
N GLU A 99 -4.43 8.91 0.43
CA GLU A 99 -5.80 9.22 0.01
C GLU A 99 -5.99 9.07 -1.50
N LYS A 100 -5.03 9.54 -2.31
CA LYS A 100 -5.09 9.41 -3.77
C LYS A 100 -4.98 7.95 -4.24
N LEU A 101 -4.30 7.08 -3.49
CA LEU A 101 -4.22 5.66 -3.81
C LEU A 101 -5.51 4.92 -3.42
N ILE A 102 -6.12 5.27 -2.29
CA ILE A 102 -7.23 4.52 -1.69
C ILE A 102 -8.60 5.05 -2.16
N LEU A 103 -8.83 6.36 -2.09
CA LEU A 103 -10.15 6.98 -2.28
C LEU A 103 -10.77 6.79 -3.67
N PRO A 104 -10.03 6.72 -4.80
CA PRO A 104 -10.65 6.55 -6.11
C PRO A 104 -11.53 5.31 -6.22
N THR A 105 -11.18 4.21 -5.54
CA THR A 105 -11.99 3.00 -5.52
C THR A 105 -13.29 3.22 -4.75
N PHE A 106 -13.23 3.83 -3.57
CA PHE A 106 -14.42 4.13 -2.76
C PHE A 106 -15.35 5.15 -3.44
N ARG A 107 -14.79 6.15 -4.11
CA ARG A 107 -15.56 7.17 -4.86
C ARG A 107 -16.39 6.58 -6.01
N LYS A 108 -16.08 5.37 -6.48
CA LYS A 108 -16.89 4.64 -7.48
C LYS A 108 -18.09 3.92 -6.87
N LEU A 109 -18.11 3.70 -5.55
CA LEU A 109 -19.14 2.92 -4.85
C LEU A 109 -20.33 3.76 -4.36
N LYS A 110 -20.63 4.89 -5.02
CA LYS A 110 -21.71 5.81 -4.62
C LYS A 110 -23.13 5.20 -4.64
N PHE A 111 -23.31 4.06 -5.29
CA PHE A 111 -24.58 3.32 -5.37
C PHE A 111 -24.77 2.32 -4.21
N VAL A 112 -23.76 2.14 -3.36
CA VAL A 112 -23.79 1.22 -2.22
C VAL A 112 -24.33 1.95 -0.99
N ASP A 113 -25.38 1.41 -0.37
CA ASP A 113 -25.87 1.87 0.93
C ASP A 113 -25.69 0.77 1.96
N CYS A 114 -24.58 0.84 2.72
CA CYS A 114 -24.19 -0.13 3.72
C CYS A 114 -25.21 -0.29 4.87
N ASN A 115 -26.17 0.62 5.00
CA ASN A 115 -27.25 0.51 5.98
C ASN A 115 -28.39 -0.41 5.51
N LYS A 116 -28.49 -0.72 4.21
CA LYS A 116 -29.51 -1.63 3.68
C LYS A 116 -29.12 -3.10 3.89
N PRO A 117 -30.10 -3.99 4.15
CA PRO A 117 -29.83 -5.40 4.45
C PRO A 117 -28.97 -6.12 3.41
N PHE A 118 -29.19 -5.85 2.12
CA PHE A 118 -28.43 -6.47 1.04
C PHE A 118 -26.93 -6.14 1.11
N TRP A 119 -26.59 -4.85 1.15
CA TRP A 119 -25.20 -4.38 1.20
C TRP A 119 -24.53 -4.72 2.53
N ARG A 120 -25.27 -4.66 3.65
CA ARG A 120 -24.77 -5.09 4.95
C ARG A 120 -24.36 -6.56 4.96
N LYS A 121 -25.19 -7.44 4.36
CA LYS A 121 -24.86 -8.86 4.21
C LYS A 121 -23.65 -9.08 3.29
N LEU A 122 -23.50 -8.27 2.24
CA LEU A 122 -22.34 -8.33 1.34
C LEU A 122 -21.05 -7.89 2.05
N MET A 123 -21.08 -6.80 2.79
CA MET A 123 -19.96 -6.33 3.62
C MET A 123 -19.56 -7.38 4.66
N TYR A 124 -20.52 -7.98 5.36
CA TYR A 124 -20.23 -9.04 6.31
C TYR A 124 -19.46 -10.19 5.67
N LYS A 125 -19.92 -10.67 4.49
CA LYS A 125 -19.19 -11.71 3.74
C LYS A 125 -17.79 -11.27 3.34
N ALA A 126 -17.61 -10.01 2.92
CA ALA A 126 -16.30 -9.46 2.59
C ALA A 126 -15.37 -9.44 3.81
N PHE A 127 -15.85 -9.04 4.99
CA PHE A 127 -15.08 -9.03 6.22
C PHE A 127 -14.74 -10.43 6.72
N VAL A 128 -15.65 -11.40 6.65
CA VAL A 128 -15.35 -12.81 6.97
C VAL A 128 -14.27 -13.35 6.05
N ARG A 129 -14.33 -13.03 4.74
CA ARG A 129 -13.30 -13.43 3.78
C ARG A 129 -11.95 -12.75 4.09
N ALA A 130 -11.95 -11.47 4.41
CA ALA A 130 -10.74 -10.75 4.81
C ALA A 130 -10.12 -11.39 6.06
N LYS A 131 -10.93 -11.64 7.11
CA LYS A 131 -10.48 -12.33 8.32
C LYS A 131 -9.84 -13.69 8.01
N SER A 132 -10.48 -14.53 7.18
CA SER A 132 -9.90 -15.82 6.79
C SER A 132 -8.55 -15.67 6.07
N GLY A 133 -8.37 -14.59 5.31
CA GLY A 133 -7.10 -14.23 4.71
C GLY A 133 -6.07 -13.80 5.75
N CYS A 134 -6.45 -12.95 6.71
CA CYS A 134 -5.59 -12.54 7.82
C CYS A 134 -5.14 -13.74 8.66
N ASP A 135 -6.08 -14.62 9.03
CA ASP A 135 -5.80 -15.85 9.79
C ASP A 135 -4.83 -16.78 9.05
N LYS A 136 -4.85 -16.78 7.71
CA LYS A 136 -3.97 -17.61 6.90
C LYS A 136 -2.53 -17.09 6.88
N TRP A 137 -2.35 -15.78 6.81
CA TRP A 137 -1.03 -15.15 6.65
C TRP A 137 -0.46 -14.60 7.96
N HIS A 138 -1.26 -14.55 9.02
CA HIS A 138 -0.92 -13.98 10.32
C HIS A 138 -0.32 -12.58 10.17
N ASP A 139 -0.96 -11.76 9.33
CA ASP A 139 -0.52 -10.39 9.00
C ASP A 139 -1.26 -9.32 9.81
N TYR A 140 -2.54 -9.56 10.14
CA TYR A 140 -3.36 -8.68 10.97
C TYR A 140 -4.25 -9.47 11.93
N GLU A 141 -4.51 -8.91 13.11
CA GLU A 141 -5.55 -9.39 14.01
C GLU A 141 -6.90 -8.78 13.64
N MET A 142 -7.85 -9.62 13.23
CA MET A 142 -9.18 -9.17 12.83
C MET A 142 -10.26 -9.98 13.57
N THR A 143 -11.16 -9.28 14.26
CA THR A 143 -12.36 -9.88 14.86
C THR A 143 -13.59 -9.43 14.08
N VAL A 144 -14.42 -10.38 13.66
CA VAL A 144 -15.69 -10.11 12.96
C VAL A 144 -16.82 -10.62 13.82
N ALA A 145 -17.69 -9.71 14.28
CA ALA A 145 -18.87 -10.07 15.06
C ALA A 145 -19.86 -10.90 14.21
N PRO A 146 -20.66 -11.79 14.83
CA PRO A 146 -21.73 -12.51 14.13
C PRO A 146 -22.68 -11.55 13.39
N TYR A 147 -23.16 -11.96 12.21
CA TYR A 147 -24.06 -11.13 11.41
C TYR A 147 -25.42 -10.87 12.09
N GLU A 148 -25.94 -11.89 12.77
CA GLU A 148 -27.17 -11.80 13.57
C GLU A 148 -26.78 -11.86 15.05
N LYS A 149 -27.46 -11.06 15.88
CA LYS A 149 -27.33 -11.19 17.32
C LYS A 149 -28.13 -12.42 17.72
N ASN A 150 -27.44 -13.41 18.32
CA ASN A 150 -28.10 -14.52 18.99
C ASN A 150 -29.03 -14.02 20.09
#